data_AF-A0A6B0BB60-F1
#
_entry.id   AF-A0A6B0BB60-F1
#
_cell.length_a   1.000
_cell.length_b   1.000
_cell.length_c   1.000
_cell.angle_alpha   90.00
_cell.angle_beta   90.00
_cell.angle_gamma   90.00
#
_symmetry.space_group_name_H-M   'P 1'
#
loop_
_entity.id
_entity.type
_entity.pdbx_description
1 polymer ?
#
loop_
_entity_poly.entity_id
_entity_poly.type
_entity_poly.pdbx_seq_one_letter_code
_entity_poly.pdbx_strand_id
1 'polypeptide(L)'
;EDANAQATVLSASIQQPYGYGRIVRNASGRLERIVEEKDATQAEKDINEISSGIFAFNNKTLFEKLTQVKNDNAQGEYYLPDVLSLILNDGGIVEVYRTNDVEEIMGVNDRVMLSQAEKAMQRRTNHYHMLNGVTIIDPDSTFIGPDVTIGSDTVIEPGVRINGRTEIGEDVVIGQYSEINNSTIENGACIQQSVVNDASVGANTKVGPFAQLRPGAQLGADVKVGNFVEIKKADLKDGAKVSHLSYIGDAVIGERTNIGCGTITVNYDGENKFKTIVGKDSFVGCNVNLVAPVTIGDDVLVAAGSTITDDVPNDSLAVARARQTTKEGYRK
;
A
#
# COMPACT_ATOMS: atom_id res chain seq x y z
N GLU A 1 -5.78 -37.28 -12.70
CA GLU A 1 -6.88 -38.20 -12.35
C GLU A 1 -6.74 -39.53 -13.08
N ASP A 2 -6.38 -39.55 -14.37
CA ASP A 2 -6.26 -40.77 -15.20
C ASP A 2 -5.32 -41.87 -14.66
N ALA A 3 -4.28 -41.50 -13.90
CA ALA A 3 -3.32 -42.46 -13.33
C ALA A 3 -3.80 -43.15 -12.03
N ASN A 4 -4.94 -42.72 -11.46
CA ASN A 4 -5.45 -43.18 -10.16
C ASN A 4 -4.36 -43.20 -9.05
N ALA A 5 -3.49 -42.18 -9.05
CA ALA A 5 -2.35 -42.09 -8.15
C ALA A 5 -2.80 -41.91 -6.70
N GLN A 6 -2.14 -42.59 -5.78
CA GLN A 6 -2.37 -42.43 -4.34
C GLN A 6 -1.72 -41.17 -3.79
N ALA A 7 -0.70 -40.65 -4.47
CA ALA A 7 -0.12 -39.35 -4.20
C ALA A 7 0.36 -38.69 -5.49
N THR A 8 0.36 -37.36 -5.51
CA THR A 8 0.98 -36.56 -6.54
C THR A 8 1.76 -35.44 -5.88
N VAL A 9 3.01 -35.23 -6.29
CA VAL A 9 3.82 -34.09 -5.87
C VAL A 9 3.97 -33.11 -7.01
N LEU A 10 3.87 -31.82 -6.68
CA LEU A 10 4.17 -30.74 -7.61
C LEU A 10 5.69 -30.47 -7.60
N SER A 11 6.32 -30.48 -8.77
CA SER A 11 7.74 -30.19 -8.94
C SER A 11 8.00 -29.05 -9.92
N ALA A 12 9.20 -28.48 -9.87
CA ALA A 12 9.71 -27.66 -10.96
C ALA A 12 11.21 -27.82 -11.13
N SER A 13 11.76 -27.34 -12.24
CA SER A 13 13.20 -27.32 -12.46
C SER A 13 13.74 -25.91 -12.27
N ILE A 14 14.69 -25.73 -11.35
CA ILE A 14 15.27 -24.42 -11.01
C ILE A 14 16.80 -24.45 -11.08
N GLN A 15 17.41 -23.29 -11.33
CA GLN A 15 18.88 -23.19 -11.45
C GLN A 15 19.61 -23.22 -10.10
N GLN A 16 18.94 -22.80 -9.02
CA GLN A 16 19.50 -22.72 -7.68
C GLN A 16 18.63 -23.54 -6.72
N PRO A 17 18.85 -24.87 -6.65
CA PRO A 17 17.94 -25.76 -5.93
C PRO A 17 18.22 -25.83 -4.42
N TYR A 18 19.28 -25.17 -3.94
CA TYR A 18 19.68 -25.18 -2.53
C TYR A 18 18.51 -24.86 -1.58
N GLY A 19 18.31 -25.73 -0.59
CA GLY A 19 17.28 -25.56 0.45
C GLY A 19 15.94 -26.20 0.14
N TYR A 20 15.74 -26.79 -1.05
CA TYR A 20 14.54 -27.56 -1.41
C TYR A 20 14.77 -29.08 -1.33
N GLY A 21 13.69 -29.86 -1.21
CA GLY A 21 13.76 -31.30 -1.43
C GLY A 21 13.98 -31.62 -2.92
N ARG A 22 14.81 -32.62 -3.24
CA ARG A 22 15.14 -33.02 -4.62
C ARG A 22 14.28 -34.19 -5.09
N ILE A 23 13.76 -34.10 -6.31
CA ILE A 23 13.04 -35.20 -6.97
C ILE A 23 14.06 -36.22 -7.51
N VAL A 24 14.22 -37.35 -6.83
CA VAL A 24 15.10 -38.42 -7.29
C VAL A 24 14.28 -39.38 -8.15
N ARG A 25 14.78 -39.65 -9.36
CA ARG A 25 14.12 -40.56 -10.32
C ARG A 25 14.94 -41.83 -10.51
N ASN A 26 14.25 -42.95 -10.64
CA ASN A 26 14.88 -44.24 -10.95
C ASN A 26 15.23 -44.35 -12.45
N ALA A 27 15.84 -45.47 -12.86
CA ALA A 27 16.25 -45.72 -14.25
C ALA A 27 15.10 -45.71 -15.28
N SER A 28 13.85 -45.88 -14.84
CA SER A 28 12.65 -45.80 -15.69
C SER A 28 12.08 -44.37 -15.78
N GLY A 29 12.72 -43.40 -15.14
CA GLY A 29 12.28 -42.00 -15.10
C GLY A 29 11.15 -41.71 -14.11
N ARG A 30 10.70 -42.70 -13.32
CA ARG A 30 9.66 -42.53 -12.29
C ARG A 30 10.27 -42.02 -10.99
N LEU A 31 9.45 -41.38 -10.16
CA LEU A 31 9.85 -40.97 -8.82
C LEU A 31 10.33 -42.20 -8.02
N GLU A 32 11.48 -42.06 -7.40
CA GLU A 32 12.02 -43.03 -6.44
C GLU A 32 11.79 -42.54 -5.01
N ARG A 33 12.21 -41.31 -4.72
CA ARG A 33 12.03 -40.64 -3.44
C ARG A 33 12.21 -39.13 -3.59
N ILE A 34 11.88 -38.40 -2.54
CA ILE A 34 12.30 -37.01 -2.35
C ILE A 34 13.35 -36.99 -1.26
N VAL A 35 14.48 -36.33 -1.51
CA VAL A 35 15.56 -36.19 -0.52
C VAL A 35 15.74 -34.73 -0.12
N GLU A 36 15.71 -34.46 1.17
CA GLU A 36 15.87 -33.11 1.73
C GLU A 36 17.31 -32.61 1.61
N GLU A 37 17.51 -31.29 1.53
CA GLU A 37 18.82 -30.66 1.30
C GLU A 37 19.89 -31.11 2.31
N LYS A 38 19.51 -31.33 3.58
CA LYS A 38 20.44 -31.75 4.64
C LYS A 38 20.86 -33.21 4.54
N ASP A 39 19.99 -34.05 3.99
CA ASP A 39 20.18 -35.50 3.86
C ASP A 39 20.71 -35.89 2.47
N ALA A 40 20.67 -34.96 1.50
CA ALA A 40 21.14 -35.18 0.14
C ALA A 40 22.67 -35.32 0.03
N THR A 41 23.09 -36.30 -0.76
CA THR A 41 24.48 -36.45 -1.21
C THR A 41 24.88 -35.32 -2.16
N GLN A 42 26.18 -35.13 -2.41
CA GLN A 42 26.64 -34.10 -3.34
C GLN A 42 26.04 -34.27 -4.75
N ALA A 43 25.91 -35.50 -5.23
CA ALA A 43 25.30 -35.78 -6.53
C ALA A 43 23.78 -35.48 -6.55
N GLU A 44 23.08 -35.75 -5.44
CA GLU A 44 21.66 -35.40 -5.33
C GLU A 44 21.44 -33.89 -5.22
N LYS A 45 22.36 -33.15 -4.57
CA LYS A 45 22.30 -31.68 -4.47
C LYS A 45 22.36 -30.98 -5.82
N ASP A 46 23.03 -31.60 -6.80
CA ASP A 46 23.14 -31.11 -8.18
C ASP A 46 21.87 -31.38 -9.02
N ILE A 47 20.88 -32.10 -8.48
CA ILE A 47 19.58 -32.28 -9.13
C ILE A 47 18.83 -30.94 -9.13
N ASN A 48 18.41 -30.50 -10.31
CA ASN A 48 17.69 -29.23 -10.49
C ASN A 48 16.18 -29.36 -10.36
N GLU A 49 15.63 -30.58 -10.40
CA GLU A 49 14.20 -30.81 -10.18
C GLU A 49 13.91 -30.85 -8.68
N ILE A 50 13.16 -29.86 -8.20
CA ILE A 50 12.82 -29.67 -6.79
C ILE A 50 11.36 -30.02 -6.53
N SER A 51 11.09 -30.48 -5.32
CA SER A 51 9.74 -30.59 -4.75
C SER A 51 9.29 -29.23 -4.27
N SER A 52 8.06 -28.83 -4.61
CA SER A 52 7.45 -27.62 -4.06
C SER A 52 7.00 -27.78 -2.61
N GLY A 53 6.92 -29.02 -2.11
CA GLY A 53 6.24 -29.34 -0.85
C GLY A 53 4.71 -29.32 -0.94
N ILE A 54 4.14 -29.12 -2.14
CA ILE A 54 2.70 -29.21 -2.39
C ILE A 54 2.38 -30.62 -2.89
N PHE A 55 1.47 -31.28 -2.18
CA PHE A 55 1.08 -32.65 -2.45
C PHE A 55 -0.45 -32.79 -2.54
N ALA A 56 -0.90 -33.69 -3.39
CA ALA A 56 -2.25 -34.22 -3.37
C ALA A 56 -2.18 -35.70 -2.96
N PHE A 57 -2.95 -36.12 -1.97
CA PHE A 57 -2.94 -37.50 -1.46
C PHE A 57 -4.34 -38.10 -1.44
N ASN A 58 -4.41 -39.41 -1.64
CA ASN A 58 -5.53 -40.21 -1.14
C ASN A 58 -5.50 -40.15 0.40
N ASN A 59 -6.57 -39.63 1.00
CA ASN A 59 -6.63 -39.38 2.44
C ASN A 59 -6.38 -40.63 3.30
N LYS A 60 -6.98 -41.77 2.94
CA LYS A 60 -6.86 -43.03 3.67
C LYS A 60 -5.42 -43.53 3.64
N THR A 61 -4.82 -43.58 2.45
CA THR A 61 -3.42 -43.99 2.29
C THR A 61 -2.48 -43.06 3.06
N LEU A 62 -2.69 -41.74 3.02
CA LEU A 62 -1.86 -40.79 3.76
C LEU A 62 -1.84 -41.09 5.26
N PHE A 63 -3.00 -41.21 5.91
CA PHE A 63 -3.06 -41.45 7.36
C PHE A 63 -2.51 -42.83 7.75
N GLU A 64 -2.76 -43.86 6.94
CA GLU A 64 -2.15 -45.18 7.15
C GLU A 64 -0.62 -45.10 7.11
N LYS A 65 -0.05 -44.36 6.15
CA LYS A 65 1.41 -44.26 5.97
C LYS A 65 2.10 -43.31 6.94
N LEU A 66 1.44 -42.24 7.40
CA LEU A 66 2.00 -41.32 8.39
C LEU A 66 2.43 -42.03 9.67
N THR A 67 1.72 -43.09 10.09
CA THR A 67 2.09 -43.89 11.27
C THR A 67 3.42 -44.64 11.14
N GLN A 68 3.94 -44.77 9.92
CA GLN A 68 5.16 -45.52 9.60
C GLN A 68 6.35 -44.60 9.33
N VAL A 69 6.13 -43.28 9.23
CA VAL A 69 7.21 -42.29 9.07
C VAL A 69 8.07 -42.31 10.33
N LYS A 70 9.38 -42.37 10.14
CA LYS A 70 10.37 -42.35 11.22
C LYS A 70 11.06 -41.00 11.24
N ASN A 71 11.81 -40.74 12.32
CA ASN A 71 12.60 -39.54 12.48
C ASN A 71 14.11 -39.80 12.44
N ASP A 72 14.52 -40.83 11.68
CA ASP A 72 15.91 -41.22 11.50
C ASP A 72 16.53 -40.46 10.31
N ASN A 73 16.70 -39.15 10.50
CA ASN A 73 17.31 -38.23 9.53
C ASN A 73 18.18 -37.20 10.25
N ALA A 74 18.91 -36.38 9.48
CA ALA A 74 19.84 -35.39 10.02
C ALA A 74 19.19 -34.37 10.96
N GLN A 75 17.86 -34.18 10.90
CA GLN A 75 17.13 -33.26 11.75
C GLN A 75 16.42 -33.91 12.94
N GLY A 76 16.24 -35.24 12.95
CA GLY A 76 15.43 -35.92 13.95
C GLY A 76 13.92 -35.63 13.82
N GLU A 77 13.44 -35.28 12.62
CA GLU A 77 12.06 -34.84 12.34
C GLU A 77 11.26 -35.89 11.55
N TYR A 78 9.93 -35.81 11.55
CA TYR A 78 9.09 -36.70 10.72
C TYR A 78 8.80 -36.03 9.37
N TYR A 79 9.49 -36.47 8.31
CA TYR A 79 9.36 -35.87 6.99
C TYR A 79 8.12 -36.38 6.25
N LEU A 80 7.18 -35.47 5.94
CA LEU A 80 6.01 -35.79 5.10
C LEU A 80 6.39 -36.42 3.74
N PRO A 81 7.46 -35.99 3.03
CA PRO A 81 7.88 -36.61 1.78
C PRO A 81 8.18 -38.12 1.87
N ASP A 82 8.55 -38.64 3.05
CA ASP A 82 8.81 -40.08 3.24
C ASP A 82 7.57 -40.95 3.01
N VAL A 83 6.36 -40.37 3.16
CA VAL A 83 5.11 -41.05 2.80
C VAL A 83 5.12 -41.51 1.34
N LEU A 84 5.72 -40.75 0.43
CA LEU A 84 5.79 -41.13 -0.99
C LEU A 84 6.61 -42.40 -1.18
N SER A 85 7.77 -42.48 -0.52
CA SER A 85 8.63 -43.67 -0.52
C SER A 85 7.90 -44.88 0.07
N LEU A 86 7.13 -44.70 1.16
CA LEU A 86 6.34 -45.77 1.77
C LEU A 86 5.18 -46.27 0.88
N ILE A 87 4.58 -45.40 0.08
CA ILE A 87 3.56 -45.78 -0.91
C ILE A 87 4.23 -46.58 -2.04
N LEU A 88 5.36 -46.10 -2.56
CA LEU A 88 6.10 -46.77 -3.63
C LEU A 88 6.60 -48.16 -3.22
N ASN A 89 7.07 -48.31 -1.97
CA ASN A 89 7.53 -49.60 -1.42
C ASN A 89 6.41 -50.64 -1.32
N ASP A 90 5.17 -50.21 -1.16
CA ASP A 90 3.98 -51.08 -1.16
C ASP A 90 3.48 -51.42 -2.58
N GLY A 91 4.17 -50.94 -3.62
CA GLY A 91 3.75 -51.07 -5.02
C GLY A 91 2.65 -50.09 -5.43
N GLY A 92 2.42 -49.05 -4.62
CA GLY A 92 1.47 -47.99 -4.91
C GLY A 92 1.93 -47.04 -6.02
N ILE A 93 1.02 -46.18 -6.48
CA ILE A 93 1.28 -45.23 -7.57
C ILE A 93 1.48 -43.82 -6.99
N VAL A 94 2.65 -43.24 -7.25
CA VAL A 94 2.96 -41.84 -6.96
C VAL A 94 3.38 -41.15 -8.25
N GLU A 95 2.75 -40.01 -8.54
CA GLU A 95 3.03 -39.20 -9.72
C GLU A 95 3.75 -37.90 -9.37
N VAL A 96 4.50 -37.38 -10.35
CA VAL A 96 5.17 -36.07 -10.26
C VAL A 96 4.59 -35.19 -11.35
N TYR A 97 3.92 -34.11 -10.96
CA TYR A 97 3.47 -33.09 -11.90
C TYR A 97 4.48 -31.95 -11.93
N ARG A 98 5.13 -31.75 -13.07
CA ARG A 98 6.12 -30.66 -13.23
C ARG A 98 5.43 -29.39 -13.75
N THR A 99 5.38 -28.34 -12.94
CA THR A 99 4.91 -27.02 -13.40
C THR A 99 5.96 -26.34 -14.28
N ASN A 100 5.49 -25.50 -15.20
CA ASN A 100 6.33 -24.59 -15.98
C ASN A 100 6.45 -23.21 -15.32
N ASP A 101 5.56 -22.86 -14.39
CA ASP A 101 5.64 -21.62 -13.61
C ASP A 101 6.29 -21.91 -12.24
N VAL A 102 7.58 -21.60 -12.14
CA VAL A 102 8.37 -21.75 -10.91
C VAL A 102 7.94 -20.74 -9.85
N GLU A 103 7.49 -19.56 -10.24
CA GLU A 103 7.16 -18.47 -9.31
C GLU A 103 5.92 -18.79 -8.47
N GLU A 104 4.99 -19.60 -9.00
CA GLU A 104 3.82 -20.09 -8.25
C GLU A 104 4.17 -21.02 -7.08
N ILE A 105 5.31 -21.71 -7.15
CA ILE A 105 5.71 -22.70 -6.15
C ILE A 105 6.89 -22.27 -5.29
N MET A 106 7.23 -20.98 -5.35
CA MET A 106 8.37 -20.42 -4.62
C MET A 106 8.13 -20.48 -3.12
N GLY A 107 8.93 -21.30 -2.42
CA GLY A 107 9.02 -21.27 -0.95
C GLY A 107 9.69 -19.99 -0.43
N VAL A 108 9.41 -19.62 0.83
CA VAL A 108 10.01 -18.47 1.51
C VAL A 108 10.57 -18.89 2.86
N ASN A 109 11.88 -19.20 2.88
CA ASN A 109 12.58 -19.66 4.09
C ASN A 109 13.46 -18.58 4.72
N ASP A 110 13.79 -17.53 3.97
CA ASP A 110 14.59 -16.40 4.44
C ASP A 110 14.14 -15.06 3.83
N ARG A 111 14.82 -13.98 4.19
CA ARG A 111 14.51 -12.61 3.72
C ARG A 111 14.86 -12.36 2.26
N VAL A 112 15.81 -13.12 1.70
CA VAL A 112 16.17 -13.02 0.28
C VAL A 112 15.05 -13.63 -0.55
N MET A 113 14.58 -14.83 -0.18
CA MET A 113 13.44 -15.48 -0.82
C MET A 113 12.15 -14.67 -0.68
N LEU A 114 11.92 -14.04 0.49
CA LEU A 114 10.77 -13.15 0.69
C LEU A 114 10.80 -11.97 -0.30
N SER A 115 11.97 -11.36 -0.50
CA SER A 115 12.15 -10.28 -1.48
C SER A 115 11.89 -10.73 -2.92
N GLN A 116 12.32 -11.96 -3.27
CA GLN A 116 12.06 -12.54 -4.58
C GLN A 116 10.57 -12.82 -4.81
N ALA A 117 9.88 -13.38 -3.81
CA ALA A 117 8.45 -13.63 -3.86
C ALA A 117 7.64 -12.32 -3.99
N GLU A 118 8.00 -11.30 -3.23
CA GLU A 118 7.42 -9.96 -3.33
C GLU A 118 7.60 -9.38 -4.75
N LYS A 119 8.79 -9.53 -5.34
CA LYS A 119 9.07 -9.06 -6.70
C LYS A 119 8.26 -9.80 -7.76
N ALA A 120 8.00 -11.10 -7.58
CA ALA A 120 7.11 -11.87 -8.45
C ALA A 120 5.67 -11.36 -8.36
N MET A 121 5.16 -11.16 -7.14
CA MET A 121 3.80 -10.61 -6.94
C MET A 121 3.66 -9.19 -7.47
N GLN A 122 4.63 -8.30 -7.22
CA GLN A 122 4.65 -6.94 -7.76
C GLN A 122 4.48 -6.94 -9.29
N ARG A 123 5.26 -7.79 -9.99
CA ARG A 123 5.19 -7.90 -11.45
C ARG A 123 3.80 -8.36 -11.92
N ARG A 124 3.22 -9.36 -11.26
CA ARG A 124 1.88 -9.88 -11.57
C ARG A 124 0.80 -8.81 -11.39
N THR A 125 0.80 -8.12 -10.25
CA THR A 125 -0.17 -7.05 -9.95
C THR A 125 -0.04 -5.88 -10.91
N ASN A 126 1.18 -5.39 -11.15
CA ASN A 126 1.39 -4.28 -12.07
C ASN A 126 0.99 -4.65 -13.50
N HIS A 127 1.35 -5.85 -13.97
CA HIS A 127 0.95 -6.34 -15.29
C HIS A 127 -0.57 -6.43 -15.42
N TYR A 128 -1.29 -6.87 -14.39
CA TYR A 128 -2.75 -6.87 -14.36
C TYR A 128 -3.32 -5.46 -14.56
N HIS A 129 -2.85 -4.46 -13.83
CA HIS A 129 -3.34 -3.07 -14.00
C HIS A 129 -3.02 -2.50 -15.38
N MET A 130 -1.82 -2.79 -15.91
CA MET A 130 -1.43 -2.35 -17.25
C MET A 130 -2.33 -2.94 -18.34
N LEU A 131 -2.70 -4.22 -18.24
CA LEU A 131 -3.66 -4.85 -19.16
C LEU A 131 -5.06 -4.24 -19.07
N ASN A 132 -5.41 -3.64 -17.93
CA ASN A 132 -6.70 -2.97 -17.70
C ASN A 132 -6.66 -1.46 -18.00
N GLY A 133 -5.64 -0.98 -18.71
CA GLY A 133 -5.60 0.42 -19.21
C GLY A 133 -4.92 1.42 -18.30
N VAL A 134 -4.17 0.98 -17.28
CA VAL A 134 -3.37 1.86 -16.42
C VAL A 134 -1.97 2.04 -16.99
N THR A 135 -1.51 3.28 -17.10
CA THR A 135 -0.13 3.58 -17.49
C THR A 135 0.77 3.56 -16.26
N ILE A 136 1.61 2.53 -16.13
CA ILE A 136 2.67 2.47 -15.11
C ILE A 136 4.01 2.79 -15.77
N ILE A 137 4.60 3.94 -15.43
CA ILE A 137 5.80 4.46 -16.11
C ILE A 137 7.03 3.59 -15.83
N ASP A 138 7.20 3.15 -14.57
CA ASP A 138 8.26 2.24 -14.16
C ASP A 138 7.69 1.11 -13.27
N PRO A 139 7.25 0.00 -13.88
CA PRO A 139 6.68 -1.12 -13.15
C PRO A 139 7.64 -1.77 -12.15
N ASP A 140 8.95 -1.57 -12.28
CA ASP A 140 9.93 -2.16 -11.37
C ASP A 140 10.05 -1.42 -10.04
N SER A 141 9.71 -0.13 -10.01
CA SER A 141 9.73 0.70 -8.79
C SER A 141 8.36 1.02 -8.21
N THR A 142 7.26 0.63 -8.87
CA THR A 142 5.88 0.86 -8.42
C THR A 142 5.33 -0.33 -7.66
N PHE A 143 4.78 -0.12 -6.46
CA PHE A 143 4.20 -1.18 -5.62
C PHE A 143 2.70 -0.97 -5.47
N ILE A 144 1.91 -1.96 -5.88
CA ILE A 144 0.45 -1.94 -5.78
C ILE A 144 -0.01 -3.17 -4.99
N GLY A 145 -0.81 -2.95 -3.96
CA GLY A 145 -1.40 -3.99 -3.13
C GLY A 145 -2.47 -4.80 -3.88
N PRO A 146 -2.74 -6.04 -3.45
CA PRO A 146 -3.62 -6.97 -4.17
C PRO A 146 -5.11 -6.56 -4.17
N ASP A 147 -5.54 -5.74 -3.21
CA ASP A 147 -6.93 -5.28 -3.06
C ASP A 147 -7.17 -3.90 -3.68
N VAL A 148 -6.18 -3.33 -4.36
CA VAL A 148 -6.25 -1.99 -4.95
C VAL A 148 -7.00 -2.04 -6.28
N THR A 149 -7.89 -1.07 -6.52
CA THR A 149 -8.56 -0.87 -7.80
C THR A 149 -8.14 0.45 -8.43
N ILE A 150 -7.97 0.46 -9.75
CA ILE A 150 -7.48 1.62 -10.51
C ILE A 150 -8.24 1.69 -11.83
N GLY A 151 -8.88 2.82 -12.10
CA GLY A 151 -9.59 3.11 -13.36
C GLY A 151 -8.64 3.32 -14.54
N SER A 152 -9.17 3.18 -15.76
CA SER A 152 -8.41 3.33 -16.99
C SER A 152 -7.86 4.75 -17.17
N ASP A 153 -6.83 4.86 -18.01
CA ASP A 153 -6.15 6.11 -18.38
C ASP A 153 -5.46 6.84 -17.20
N THR A 154 -5.49 6.24 -16.01
CA THR A 154 -4.68 6.66 -14.87
C THR A 154 -3.19 6.43 -15.14
N VAL A 155 -2.37 7.41 -14.75
CA VAL A 155 -0.91 7.39 -14.86
C VAL A 155 -0.28 7.27 -13.48
N ILE A 156 0.63 6.31 -13.34
CA ILE A 156 1.41 6.07 -12.12
C ILE A 156 2.89 6.27 -12.43
N GLU A 157 3.48 7.27 -11.78
CA GLU A 157 4.90 7.60 -11.89
C GLU A 157 5.79 6.68 -11.02
N PRO A 158 7.13 6.72 -11.22
CA PRO A 158 8.06 5.84 -10.52
C PRO A 158 8.05 5.98 -8.98
N GLY A 159 8.32 4.88 -8.28
CA GLY A 159 8.48 4.86 -6.83
C GLY A 159 7.19 5.00 -6.01
N VAL A 160 6.02 4.99 -6.67
CA VAL A 160 4.71 5.07 -6.01
C VAL A 160 4.39 3.79 -5.23
N ARG A 161 3.75 3.94 -4.07
CA ARG A 161 3.24 2.83 -3.24
C ARG A 161 1.75 3.01 -2.99
N ILE A 162 0.94 2.04 -3.38
CA ILE A 162 -0.51 2.04 -3.19
C ILE A 162 -0.92 0.76 -2.46
N ASN A 163 -1.53 0.87 -1.29
CA ASN A 163 -1.81 -0.26 -0.41
C ASN A 163 -3.24 -0.23 0.17
N GLY A 164 -3.59 -1.31 0.85
CA GLY A 164 -4.88 -1.47 1.52
C GLY A 164 -6.04 -1.55 0.52
N ARG A 165 -7.23 -1.10 0.94
CA ARG A 165 -8.42 -1.01 0.08
C ARG A 165 -8.49 0.36 -0.60
N THR A 166 -7.43 0.71 -1.32
CA THR A 166 -7.38 1.98 -2.06
C THR A 166 -8.12 1.84 -3.39
N GLU A 167 -8.96 2.82 -3.70
CA GLU A 167 -9.72 2.92 -4.95
C GLU A 167 -9.29 4.19 -5.68
N ILE A 168 -8.83 4.04 -6.93
CA ILE A 168 -8.42 5.14 -7.79
C ILE A 168 -9.32 5.15 -9.02
N GLY A 169 -9.88 6.32 -9.34
CA GLY A 169 -10.74 6.54 -10.50
C GLY A 169 -10.00 6.55 -11.84
N GLU A 170 -10.66 7.11 -12.84
CA GLU A 170 -10.16 7.28 -14.21
C GLU A 170 -9.40 8.60 -14.38
N ASP A 171 -8.49 8.67 -15.35
CA ASP A 171 -7.74 9.88 -15.71
C ASP A 171 -6.96 10.51 -14.52
N VAL A 172 -6.59 9.71 -13.52
CA VAL A 172 -5.86 10.19 -12.34
C VAL A 172 -4.36 10.23 -12.63
N VAL A 173 -3.64 11.20 -12.06
CA VAL A 173 -2.17 11.22 -12.08
C VAL A 173 -1.63 11.04 -10.67
N ILE A 174 -0.95 9.91 -10.44
CA ILE A 174 -0.22 9.64 -9.20
C ILE A 174 1.28 9.84 -9.46
N GLY A 175 1.77 10.99 -9.02
CA GLY A 175 3.15 11.44 -9.17
C GLY A 175 4.14 10.69 -8.28
N GLN A 176 5.41 10.77 -8.66
CA GLN A 176 6.51 9.99 -8.10
C GLN A 176 6.57 10.02 -6.58
N TYR A 177 6.94 8.88 -5.99
CA TYR A 177 7.11 8.71 -4.54
C TYR A 177 5.89 9.06 -3.67
N SER A 178 4.68 9.10 -4.26
CA SER A 178 3.45 9.19 -3.48
C SER A 178 3.15 7.87 -2.77
N GLU A 179 2.63 7.96 -1.55
CA GLU A 179 2.16 6.82 -0.77
C GLU A 179 0.67 6.98 -0.50
N ILE A 180 -0.13 5.99 -0.89
CA ILE A 180 -1.58 5.99 -0.75
C ILE A 180 -2.02 4.72 -0.04
N ASN A 181 -2.78 4.85 1.04
CA ASN A 181 -3.26 3.73 1.83
C ASN A 181 -4.73 3.93 2.24
N ASN A 182 -5.55 2.90 2.04
CA ASN A 182 -6.98 2.86 2.42
C ASN A 182 -7.75 4.14 2.03
N SER A 183 -7.54 4.64 0.82
CA SER A 183 -8.08 5.95 0.42
C SER A 183 -8.86 5.86 -0.89
N THR A 184 -9.76 6.82 -1.12
CA THR A 184 -10.50 6.94 -2.37
C THR A 184 -10.05 8.18 -3.12
N ILE A 185 -9.61 8.01 -4.36
CA ILE A 185 -9.17 9.08 -5.25
C ILE A 185 -10.09 9.10 -6.47
N GLU A 186 -10.89 10.16 -6.61
CA GLU A 186 -11.84 10.28 -7.72
C GLU A 186 -11.19 10.75 -9.03
N ASN A 187 -11.99 10.72 -10.10
CA ASN A 187 -11.53 10.92 -11.47
C ASN A 187 -10.83 12.27 -11.69
N GLY A 188 -9.81 12.28 -12.55
CA GLY A 188 -9.08 13.50 -12.93
C GLY A 188 -8.23 14.12 -11.82
N ALA A 189 -8.17 13.51 -10.62
CA ALA A 189 -7.36 14.01 -9.52
C ALA A 189 -5.86 13.89 -9.82
N CYS A 190 -5.06 14.71 -9.14
CA CYS A 190 -3.61 14.69 -9.26
C CYS A 190 -2.96 14.70 -7.87
N ILE A 191 -2.21 13.65 -7.55
CA ILE A 191 -1.46 13.52 -6.30
C ILE A 191 0.02 13.58 -6.64
N GLN A 192 0.77 14.53 -6.09
CA GLN A 192 2.20 14.68 -6.36
C GLN A 192 2.97 14.49 -5.06
N GLN A 193 3.98 13.61 -5.02
CA GLN A 193 4.96 13.46 -3.93
C GLN A 193 4.34 13.60 -2.53
N SER A 194 3.26 12.87 -2.28
CA SER A 194 2.38 13.09 -1.13
C SER A 194 2.00 11.80 -0.43
N VAL A 195 1.66 11.91 0.85
CA VAL A 195 1.15 10.79 1.66
C VAL A 195 -0.34 10.98 1.88
N VAL A 196 -1.13 9.98 1.50
CA VAL A 196 -2.59 9.97 1.62
C VAL A 196 -3.00 8.72 2.39
N ASN A 197 -3.56 8.88 3.58
CA ASN A 197 -3.92 7.76 4.44
C ASN A 197 -5.30 7.92 5.06
N ASP A 198 -6.16 6.92 4.84
CA ASP A 198 -7.56 6.88 5.30
C ASP A 198 -8.33 8.17 4.96
N ALA A 199 -8.25 8.60 3.70
CA ALA A 199 -8.77 9.88 3.20
C ALA A 199 -9.56 9.75 1.89
N SER A 200 -10.37 10.76 1.57
CA SER A 200 -11.05 10.88 0.28
C SER A 200 -10.60 12.13 -0.47
N VAL A 201 -10.36 11.99 -1.76
CA VAL A 201 -9.94 13.07 -2.68
C VAL A 201 -10.93 13.13 -3.84
N GLY A 202 -11.71 14.20 -3.90
CA GLY A 202 -12.74 14.40 -4.92
C GLY A 202 -12.20 14.69 -6.32
N ALA A 203 -13.09 14.68 -7.30
CA ALA A 203 -12.73 14.82 -8.71
C ALA A 203 -11.95 16.11 -9.02
N ASN A 204 -10.98 16.02 -9.93
CA ASN A 204 -10.12 17.13 -10.38
C ASN A 204 -9.30 17.83 -9.27
N THR A 205 -9.27 17.26 -8.05
CA THR A 205 -8.54 17.81 -6.92
C THR A 205 -7.04 17.62 -7.07
N LYS A 206 -6.27 18.61 -6.64
CA LYS A 206 -4.81 18.63 -6.70
C LYS A 206 -4.22 18.56 -5.30
N VAL A 207 -3.41 17.56 -5.04
CA VAL A 207 -2.73 17.32 -3.77
C VAL A 207 -1.22 17.32 -3.98
N GLY A 208 -0.51 18.11 -3.19
CA GLY A 208 0.95 18.16 -3.18
C GLY A 208 1.57 19.23 -4.11
N PRO A 209 2.90 19.18 -4.29
CA PRO A 209 3.83 18.18 -3.74
C PRO A 209 4.01 18.32 -2.22
N PHE A 210 4.40 17.26 -1.51
CA PHE A 210 4.73 17.29 -0.08
C PHE A 210 3.53 17.65 0.85
N ALA A 211 2.32 17.29 0.45
CA ALA A 211 1.16 17.31 1.33
C ALA A 211 1.00 15.99 2.09
N GLN A 212 0.38 16.06 3.28
CA GLN A 212 0.03 14.91 4.09
C GLN A 212 -1.48 14.93 4.41
N LEU A 213 -2.22 13.97 3.86
CA LEU A 213 -3.61 13.72 4.22
C LEU A 213 -3.67 12.58 5.23
N ARG A 214 -4.22 12.87 6.40
CA ARG A 214 -4.35 11.95 7.53
C ARG A 214 -5.79 11.44 7.66
N PRO A 215 -6.02 10.43 8.52
CA PRO A 215 -7.34 9.82 8.64
C PRO A 215 -8.47 10.82 8.86
N GLY A 216 -9.52 10.66 8.05
CA GLY A 216 -10.71 11.52 8.05
C GLY A 216 -10.55 12.84 7.30
N ALA A 217 -9.47 13.04 6.54
CA ALA A 217 -9.41 14.11 5.55
C ALA A 217 -10.38 13.81 4.40
N GLN A 218 -11.27 14.76 4.10
CA GLN A 218 -12.25 14.67 3.02
C GLN A 218 -12.12 15.91 2.15
N LEU A 219 -11.70 15.73 0.90
CA LEU A 219 -11.58 16.80 -0.07
C LEU A 219 -12.69 16.66 -1.11
N GLY A 220 -13.46 17.72 -1.33
CA GLY A 220 -14.45 17.82 -2.41
C GLY A 220 -13.80 17.92 -3.79
N ALA A 221 -14.60 18.31 -4.78
CA ALA A 221 -14.14 18.51 -6.15
C ALA A 221 -13.33 19.81 -6.31
N ASP A 222 -12.39 19.82 -7.25
CA ASP A 222 -11.59 21.02 -7.60
C ASP A 222 -10.84 21.66 -6.42
N VAL A 223 -10.60 20.89 -5.35
CA VAL A 223 -9.85 21.35 -4.18
C VAL A 223 -8.36 21.45 -4.53
N LYS A 224 -7.66 22.37 -3.87
CA LYS A 224 -6.20 22.44 -3.94
C LYS A 224 -5.59 22.33 -2.55
N VAL A 225 -4.84 21.25 -2.32
CA VAL A 225 -3.93 21.10 -1.18
C VAL A 225 -2.52 21.16 -1.74
N GLY A 226 -1.77 22.22 -1.44
CA GLY A 226 -0.42 22.39 -1.96
C GLY A 226 0.66 21.95 -0.97
N ASN A 227 1.84 22.55 -1.07
CA ASN A 227 3.02 22.02 -0.42
C ASN A 227 3.13 22.30 1.07
N PHE A 228 3.62 21.29 1.80
CA PHE A 228 3.79 21.33 3.26
C PHE A 228 2.47 21.64 3.98
N VAL A 229 1.39 21.04 3.50
CA VAL A 229 0.07 21.14 4.10
C VAL A 229 -0.29 19.78 4.72
N GLU A 230 -0.72 19.82 5.98
CA GLU A 230 -1.24 18.65 6.69
C GLU A 230 -2.75 18.84 6.93
N ILE A 231 -3.55 17.86 6.51
CA ILE A 231 -5.00 17.83 6.71
C ILE A 231 -5.37 16.61 7.55
N LYS A 232 -6.21 16.78 8.59
CA LYS A 232 -6.66 15.68 9.46
C LYS A 232 -8.08 15.90 9.95
N LYS A 233 -8.95 14.89 9.81
CA LYS A 233 -10.35 14.99 10.27
C LYS A 233 -11.03 16.30 9.81
N ALA A 234 -10.76 16.72 8.59
CA ALA A 234 -11.23 17.98 8.06
C ALA A 234 -11.90 17.78 6.71
N ASP A 235 -12.95 18.56 6.48
CA ASP A 235 -13.81 18.53 5.30
C ASP A 235 -13.60 19.84 4.52
N LEU A 236 -12.91 19.73 3.38
CA LEU A 236 -12.67 20.84 2.47
C LEU A 236 -13.67 20.73 1.32
N LYS A 237 -14.62 21.66 1.27
CA LYS A 237 -15.65 21.71 0.24
C LYS A 237 -15.10 22.15 -1.11
N ASP A 238 -15.95 22.01 -2.12
CA ASP A 238 -15.57 22.16 -3.52
C ASP A 238 -14.87 23.49 -3.81
N GLY A 239 -13.76 23.42 -4.54
CA GLY A 239 -12.97 24.59 -4.91
C GLY A 239 -12.17 25.24 -3.77
N ALA A 240 -12.21 24.70 -2.54
CA ALA A 240 -11.42 25.22 -1.43
C ALA A 240 -9.91 25.07 -1.69
N LYS A 241 -9.12 26.01 -1.18
CA LYS A 241 -7.67 26.07 -1.43
C LYS A 241 -6.89 26.23 -0.14
N VAL A 242 -6.02 25.27 0.15
CA VAL A 242 -5.01 25.33 1.22
C VAL A 242 -3.67 25.09 0.57
N SER A 243 -3.04 26.16 0.07
CA SER A 243 -1.96 25.98 -0.91
C SER A 243 -0.58 25.78 -0.29
N HIS A 244 -0.30 26.27 0.92
CA HIS A 244 1.07 26.27 1.45
C HIS A 244 1.12 26.22 2.98
N LEU A 245 2.07 25.45 3.53
CA LEU A 245 2.58 25.60 4.91
C LEU A 245 1.48 25.69 5.99
N SER A 246 0.46 24.84 5.93
CA SER A 246 -0.72 24.96 6.81
C SER A 246 -1.07 23.64 7.48
N TYR A 247 -1.63 23.72 8.69
CA TYR A 247 -2.23 22.57 9.37
C TYR A 247 -3.72 22.82 9.56
N ILE A 248 -4.55 21.93 9.00
CA ILE A 248 -6.00 21.97 9.07
C ILE A 248 -6.50 20.68 9.72
N GLY A 249 -6.80 20.77 11.01
CA GLY A 249 -7.21 19.68 11.87
C GLY A 249 -8.59 19.91 12.47
N ASP A 250 -9.46 18.90 12.42
CA ASP A 250 -10.81 18.94 13.00
C ASP A 250 -11.60 20.18 12.49
N ALA A 251 -11.73 20.34 11.17
CA ALA A 251 -12.28 21.56 10.58
C ALA A 251 -13.28 21.32 9.43
N VAL A 252 -14.09 22.32 9.13
CA VAL A 252 -14.89 22.39 7.90
C VAL A 252 -14.52 23.68 7.17
N ILE A 253 -14.05 23.57 5.94
CA ILE A 253 -13.68 24.70 5.08
C ILE A 253 -14.68 24.76 3.92
N GLY A 254 -15.43 25.86 3.84
CA GLY A 254 -16.48 26.06 2.86
C GLY A 254 -15.98 26.17 1.42
N GLU A 255 -16.93 26.14 0.49
CA GLU A 255 -16.65 26.15 -0.94
C GLU A 255 -15.87 27.38 -1.36
N ARG A 256 -14.95 27.23 -2.33
CA ARG A 256 -14.16 28.32 -2.94
C ARG A 256 -13.37 29.18 -1.94
N THR A 257 -13.28 28.75 -0.68
CA THR A 257 -12.55 29.47 0.38
C THR A 257 -11.05 29.31 0.18
N ASN A 258 -10.32 30.40 0.36
CA ASN A 258 -8.86 30.42 0.25
C ASN A 258 -8.21 30.58 1.63
N ILE A 259 -7.47 29.56 2.04
CA ILE A 259 -6.65 29.55 3.25
C ILE A 259 -5.23 29.98 2.89
N GLY A 260 -4.84 31.15 3.39
CA GLY A 260 -3.52 31.74 3.20
C GLY A 260 -2.42 30.90 3.84
N CYS A 261 -1.19 31.06 3.35
CA CYS A 261 -0.06 30.27 3.80
C CYS A 261 0.23 30.46 5.30
N GLY A 262 0.69 29.42 5.99
CA GLY A 262 0.99 29.52 7.43
C GLY A 262 -0.24 29.52 8.32
N THR A 263 -1.44 29.24 7.79
CA THR A 263 -2.66 29.21 8.60
C THR A 263 -2.73 27.93 9.41
N ILE A 264 -3.09 28.05 10.68
CA ILE A 264 -3.20 26.93 11.62
C ILE A 264 -4.59 26.94 12.26
N THR A 265 -5.30 25.82 12.17
CA THR A 265 -6.44 25.55 13.06
C THR A 265 -5.92 25.04 14.40
N VAL A 266 -6.01 25.86 15.44
CA VAL A 266 -5.54 25.53 16.78
C VAL A 266 -6.63 24.72 17.48
N ASN A 267 -6.65 23.41 17.20
CA ASN A 267 -7.76 22.51 17.53
C ASN A 267 -7.62 21.78 18.88
N TYR A 268 -6.56 22.03 19.65
CA TYR A 268 -6.26 21.32 20.90
C TYR A 268 -5.87 22.30 22.01
N ASP A 269 -6.51 22.19 23.18
CA ASP A 269 -6.29 23.09 24.32
C ASP A 269 -5.28 22.56 25.37
N GLY A 270 -4.79 21.33 25.18
CA GLY A 270 -4.00 20.60 26.17
C GLY A 270 -4.67 19.32 26.68
N GLU A 271 -5.98 19.18 26.49
CA GLU A 271 -6.80 18.05 26.94
C GLU A 271 -7.87 17.64 25.91
N ASN A 272 -8.63 18.60 25.39
CA ASN A 272 -9.77 18.41 24.50
C ASN A 272 -9.50 18.92 23.08
N LYS A 273 -10.30 18.43 22.13
CA LYS A 273 -10.27 18.88 20.73
C LYS A 273 -11.56 19.54 20.31
N PHE A 274 -11.43 20.59 19.51
CA PHE A 274 -12.56 21.42 19.08
C PHE A 274 -12.54 21.65 17.57
N LYS A 275 -13.71 22.00 17.04
CA LYS A 275 -13.92 22.18 15.62
C LYS A 275 -13.75 23.64 15.19
N THR A 276 -13.07 23.87 14.08
CA THR A 276 -13.08 25.16 13.36
C THR A 276 -14.01 25.08 12.16
N ILE A 277 -14.84 26.10 11.94
CA ILE A 277 -15.70 26.21 10.77
C ILE A 277 -15.32 27.48 10.02
N VAL A 278 -15.10 27.38 8.72
CA VAL A 278 -14.91 28.53 7.83
C VAL A 278 -15.94 28.44 6.72
N GLY A 279 -16.76 29.48 6.55
CA GLY A 279 -17.79 29.60 5.54
C GLY A 279 -17.23 29.59 4.11
N LYS A 280 -18.13 29.65 3.13
CA LYS A 280 -17.78 29.69 1.70
C LYS A 280 -17.28 31.08 1.30
N ASP A 281 -16.59 31.13 0.17
CA ASP A 281 -16.13 32.37 -0.47
C ASP A 281 -15.27 33.28 0.45
N SER A 282 -14.77 32.71 1.54
CA SER A 282 -13.97 33.42 2.54
C SER A 282 -12.48 33.42 2.17
N PHE A 283 -11.77 34.44 2.65
CA PHE A 283 -10.33 34.56 2.48
C PHE A 283 -9.66 34.69 3.85
N VAL A 284 -8.92 33.65 4.25
CA VAL A 284 -8.10 33.67 5.46
C VAL A 284 -6.70 34.12 5.09
N GLY A 285 -6.25 35.25 5.61
CA GLY A 285 -4.92 35.80 5.34
C GLY A 285 -3.78 34.90 5.82
N CYS A 286 -2.57 35.19 5.36
CA CYS A 286 -1.39 34.40 5.73
C CYS A 286 -1.09 34.50 7.23
N ASN A 287 -0.51 33.43 7.78
CA ASN A 287 -0.07 33.32 9.16
C ASN A 287 -1.19 33.64 10.18
N VAL A 288 -2.39 33.14 9.91
CA VAL A 288 -3.55 33.27 10.80
C VAL A 288 -3.64 32.05 11.73
N ASN A 289 -3.98 32.30 12.99
CA ASN A 289 -4.34 31.25 13.94
C ASN A 289 -5.84 31.28 14.18
N LEU A 290 -6.52 30.16 13.94
CA LEU A 290 -7.95 29.99 14.20
C LEU A 290 -8.10 29.16 15.49
N VAL A 291 -8.35 29.81 16.62
CA VAL A 291 -8.42 29.13 17.93
C VAL A 291 -9.78 28.47 18.08
N ALA A 292 -9.81 27.14 17.99
CA ALA A 292 -11.06 26.38 18.06
C ALA A 292 -11.58 26.30 19.52
N PRO A 293 -12.91 26.23 19.72
CA PRO A 293 -13.96 26.30 18.70
C PRO A 293 -14.15 27.72 18.18
N VAL A 294 -14.23 27.87 16.85
CA VAL A 294 -14.50 29.16 16.20
C VAL A 294 -15.18 28.97 14.85
N THR A 295 -16.12 29.86 14.54
CA THR A 295 -16.86 29.93 13.28
C THR A 295 -16.55 31.24 12.56
N ILE A 296 -16.02 31.13 11.35
CA ILE A 296 -15.88 32.22 10.40
C ILE A 296 -17.02 32.10 9.40
N GLY A 297 -17.81 33.16 9.24
CA GLY A 297 -18.94 33.21 8.33
C GLY A 297 -18.56 33.12 6.84
N ASP A 298 -19.58 33.26 6.00
CA ASP A 298 -19.44 33.35 4.55
C ASP A 298 -18.92 34.74 4.14
N ASP A 299 -18.18 34.80 3.03
CA ASP A 299 -17.68 36.05 2.45
C ASP A 299 -16.84 36.91 3.43
N VAL A 300 -16.10 36.25 4.32
CA VAL A 300 -15.26 36.90 5.34
C VAL A 300 -13.83 37.06 4.86
N LEU A 301 -13.24 38.23 5.15
CA LEU A 301 -11.81 38.46 5.04
C LEU A 301 -11.16 38.45 6.43
N VAL A 302 -10.22 37.54 6.68
CA VAL A 302 -9.37 37.57 7.88
C VAL A 302 -8.02 38.18 7.52
N ALA A 303 -7.63 39.27 8.17
CA ALA A 303 -6.36 39.92 7.90
C ALA A 303 -5.16 39.04 8.29
N ALA A 304 -4.11 39.10 7.48
CA ALA A 304 -2.87 38.34 7.73
C ALA A 304 -2.26 38.64 9.10
N GLY A 305 -1.73 37.60 9.75
CA GLY A 305 -1.12 37.67 11.08
C GLY A 305 -2.12 37.76 12.23
N SER A 306 -3.40 37.50 11.98
CA SER A 306 -4.44 37.58 13.02
C SER A 306 -4.53 36.29 13.84
N THR A 307 -4.78 36.42 15.14
CA THR A 307 -5.21 35.30 15.99
C THR A 307 -6.69 35.50 16.30
N ILE A 308 -7.54 34.62 15.76
CA ILE A 308 -9.00 34.71 15.90
C ILE A 308 -9.46 33.78 17.02
N THR A 309 -10.16 34.36 17.99
CA THR A 309 -10.67 33.71 19.20
C THR A 309 -12.19 33.73 19.32
N ASP A 310 -12.85 34.53 18.50
CA ASP A 310 -14.29 34.78 18.56
C ASP A 310 -14.88 34.58 17.16
N ASP A 311 -16.15 34.17 17.11
CA ASP A 311 -16.87 33.98 15.86
C ASP A 311 -16.88 35.29 15.04
N VAL A 312 -16.73 35.14 13.73
CA VAL A 312 -16.74 36.26 12.78
C VAL A 312 -18.01 36.13 11.93
N PRO A 313 -18.94 37.10 11.99
CA PRO A 313 -20.15 37.08 11.16
C PRO A 313 -19.83 37.11 9.66
N ASN A 314 -20.82 36.80 8.83
CA ASN A 314 -20.70 36.92 7.37
C ASN A 314 -20.31 38.35 6.94
N ASP A 315 -19.81 38.48 5.71
CA ASP A 315 -19.54 39.76 5.04
C ASP A 315 -18.62 40.71 5.84
N SER A 316 -17.74 40.13 6.67
CA SER A 316 -16.99 40.86 7.68
C SER A 316 -15.48 40.87 7.40
N LEU A 317 -14.80 41.86 7.96
CA LEU A 317 -13.34 41.90 8.06
C LEU A 317 -12.92 41.65 9.51
N ALA A 318 -12.18 40.57 9.76
CA ALA A 318 -11.58 40.29 11.06
C ALA A 318 -10.10 40.69 11.10
N VAL A 319 -9.70 41.47 12.10
CA VAL A 319 -8.31 41.91 12.30
C VAL A 319 -7.92 41.77 13.77
N ALA A 320 -6.96 40.90 14.06
CA ALA A 320 -6.46 40.67 15.42
C ALA A 320 -4.93 40.69 15.45
N ARG A 321 -4.34 41.86 15.16
CA ARG A 321 -2.88 42.06 15.11
C ARG A 321 -2.46 43.43 15.62
N ALA A 322 -1.20 43.54 16.06
CA ALA A 322 -0.64 44.79 16.53
C ALA A 322 -0.49 45.83 15.40
N ARG A 323 -0.68 47.12 15.73
CA ARG A 323 -0.34 48.20 14.81
C ARG A 323 1.17 48.27 14.62
N GLN A 324 1.62 48.35 13.37
CA GLN A 324 3.04 48.48 13.05
C GLN A 324 3.62 49.75 13.71
N THR A 325 4.82 49.62 14.29
CA THR A 325 5.64 50.76 14.71
C THR A 325 7.03 50.64 14.12
N THR A 326 7.60 51.76 13.66
CA THR A 326 8.97 51.83 13.13
C THR A 326 9.85 52.55 14.15
N LYS A 327 10.97 51.96 14.54
CA LYS A 327 11.97 52.57 15.42
C LYS A 327 13.17 53.04 14.58
N GLU A 328 13.10 54.26 14.09
CA GLU A 328 14.16 54.84 13.26
C GLU A 328 15.47 54.96 14.07
N GLY A 329 16.60 54.69 13.41
CA GLY A 329 17.93 54.78 14.03
C GLY A 329 18.23 53.74 15.11
N TYR A 330 17.42 52.69 15.25
CA TYR A 330 17.54 51.68 16.31
C TYR A 330 18.87 50.92 16.30
N ARG A 331 19.45 50.72 15.12
CA ARG A 331 20.79 50.19 14.94
C ARG A 331 21.39 50.79 13.67
N LYS A 332 22.63 51.26 13.78
CA LYS A 332 23.46 51.62 12.61
C LYS A 332 24.26 50.41 12.17
#